data_AF-A0AA97EPN9-F1
#
_entry.id   AF-A0AA97EPN9-F1
#
_cell.length_a   1.000
_cell.length_b   1.000
_cell.length_c   1.000
_cell.angle_alpha   90.00
_cell.angle_beta   90.00
_cell.angle_gamma   90.00
#
_symmetry.space_group_name_H-M   'P 1'
#
loop_
_entity.id
_entity.type
_entity.pdbx_description
1 polymer ?
#
loop_
_entity_poly.entity_id
_entity_poly.type
_entity_poly.pdbx_seq_one_letter_code
_entity_poly.pdbx_strand_id
1 'polypeptide(L)'
;MKKFTLILALILTTAVMAQSEEKLPYYEIPEYPETYTAGTVAARMVDGLGFRYFWATEGLRQEDLNYKPSESGRTSAETIDHLLGLSNFLLNALIDKKRDENQKEFTFQQKRKQTLLNIKEASEILRTTDDLSKFDNDRFPFWNLINGPIADALWHCGQVVMLRRASGNPFNSKVSVFSGKLRE
;
A
#
# COMPACT_ATOMS: atom_id res chain seq x y z
N MET A 1 48.20 13.25 6.77
CA MET A 1 47.64 11.88 6.89
C MET A 1 46.45 11.83 7.84
N LYS A 2 46.58 12.17 9.13
CA LYS A 2 45.48 12.09 10.12
C LYS A 2 44.17 12.81 9.73
N LYS A 3 44.26 14.02 9.15
CA LYS A 3 43.08 14.78 8.65
C LYS A 3 42.40 14.13 7.43
N PHE A 4 43.16 13.45 6.59
CA PHE A 4 42.63 12.77 5.39
C PHE A 4 41.89 11.49 5.76
N THR A 5 42.42 10.72 6.72
CA THR A 5 41.71 9.58 7.35
C THR A 5 40.42 9.99 8.05
N LEU A 6 40.38 11.17 8.69
CA LEU A 6 39.18 11.64 9.39
C LEU A 6 38.06 12.02 8.40
N ILE A 7 38.41 12.67 7.28
CA ILE A 7 37.46 13.02 6.22
C ILE A 7 36.94 11.76 5.53
N LEU A 8 37.80 10.78 5.25
CA LEU A 8 37.41 9.50 4.65
C LEU A 8 36.47 8.70 5.57
N ALA A 9 36.74 8.67 6.88
CA ALA A 9 35.87 8.03 7.86
C ALA A 9 34.48 8.69 7.93
N LEU A 10 34.40 10.02 7.84
CA LEU A 10 33.13 10.75 7.83
C LEU A 10 32.28 10.43 6.60
N ILE A 11 32.91 10.33 5.42
CA ILE A 11 32.24 9.97 4.15
C ILE A 11 31.75 8.52 4.16
N LEU A 12 32.50 7.59 4.77
CA LEU A 12 32.03 6.21 4.92
C LEU A 12 30.83 6.09 5.87
N THR A 13 30.77 6.88 6.95
CA THR A 13 29.63 6.83 7.88
C THR A 13 28.31 7.35 7.27
N THR A 14 28.37 8.35 6.37
CA THR A 14 27.16 8.84 5.68
C THR A 14 26.69 7.88 4.59
N ALA A 15 27.59 7.15 3.93
CA ALA A 15 27.24 6.12 2.95
C ALA A 15 26.56 4.90 3.60
N VAL A 16 27.01 4.48 4.78
CA VAL A 16 26.43 3.32 5.50
C VAL A 16 25.04 3.63 6.06
N MET A 17 24.77 4.86 6.50
CA MET A 17 23.43 5.29 6.94
C MET A 17 22.43 5.47 5.78
N ALA A 18 22.89 5.58 4.54
CA ALA A 18 22.05 5.76 3.36
C ALA A 18 21.53 4.43 2.76
N GLN A 19 21.90 3.27 3.35
CA GLN A 19 21.78 1.97 2.68
C GLN A 19 21.02 0.90 3.49
N SER A 20 20.01 1.30 4.25
CA SER A 20 18.92 0.36 4.61
C SER A 20 17.66 0.78 3.86
N GLU A 21 17.49 0.31 2.62
CA GLU A 21 16.16 0.30 2.02
C GLU A 21 15.27 -0.56 2.92
N GLU A 22 14.40 0.09 3.67
CA GLU A 22 13.39 -0.58 4.46
C GLU A 22 12.48 -1.35 3.50
N LYS A 23 12.53 -2.68 3.58
CA LYS A 23 11.70 -3.54 2.73
C LYS A 23 10.24 -3.26 3.04
N LEU A 24 9.55 -2.63 2.09
CA LEU A 24 8.11 -2.43 2.17
C LEU A 24 7.40 -3.79 2.12
N PRO A 25 6.26 -3.96 2.81
CA PRO A 25 5.52 -5.21 2.79
C PRO A 25 4.86 -5.44 1.42
N TYR A 26 4.40 -6.66 1.20
CA TYR A 26 3.66 -7.07 -0.01
C TYR A 26 4.44 -7.11 -1.33
N TYR A 27 5.77 -7.22 -1.26
CA TYR A 27 6.53 -7.73 -2.41
C TYR A 27 5.97 -9.09 -2.88
N GLU A 28 5.58 -9.93 -1.92
CA GLU A 28 4.82 -11.17 -2.08
C GLU A 28 3.63 -11.18 -1.10
N ILE A 29 2.56 -11.90 -1.46
CA ILE A 29 1.44 -12.16 -0.56
C ILE A 29 1.93 -13.11 0.55
N PRO A 30 1.61 -12.85 1.85
CA PRO A 30 1.94 -13.77 2.93
C PRO A 30 1.39 -15.19 2.73
N GLU A 31 1.97 -16.17 3.39
CA GLU A 31 1.44 -17.54 3.40
C GLU A 31 -0.03 -17.57 3.86
N TYR A 32 -0.78 -18.54 3.31
CA TYR A 32 -2.17 -18.73 3.69
C TYR A 32 -2.26 -19.25 5.13
N PRO A 33 -3.28 -18.82 5.91
CA PRO A 33 -3.58 -19.47 7.17
C PRO A 33 -4.08 -20.91 6.93
N GLU A 34 -3.75 -21.82 7.83
CA GLU A 34 -4.15 -23.23 7.72
C GLU A 34 -5.67 -23.44 7.88
N THR A 35 -6.34 -22.54 8.61
CA THR A 35 -7.77 -22.63 8.91
C THR A 35 -8.54 -21.51 8.22
N TYR A 36 -9.66 -21.88 7.60
CA TYR A 36 -10.62 -20.92 7.04
C TYR A 36 -11.57 -20.40 8.12
N THR A 37 -11.63 -19.08 8.24
CA THR A 37 -12.52 -18.31 9.11
C THR A 37 -12.98 -17.07 8.33
N ALA A 38 -14.03 -16.39 8.79
CA ALA A 38 -14.46 -15.14 8.17
C ALA A 38 -13.31 -14.10 8.20
N GLY A 39 -12.60 -13.99 9.32
CA GLY A 39 -11.46 -13.09 9.49
C GLY A 39 -10.27 -13.41 8.58
N THR A 40 -9.90 -14.69 8.44
CA THR A 40 -8.79 -15.09 7.55
C THR A 40 -9.11 -14.89 6.07
N VAL A 41 -10.37 -15.10 5.65
CA VAL A 41 -10.82 -14.79 4.29
C VAL A 41 -10.78 -13.29 4.03
N ALA A 42 -11.30 -12.48 4.95
CA ALA A 42 -11.25 -11.02 4.83
C ALA A 42 -9.79 -10.50 4.79
N ALA A 43 -8.92 -11.00 5.66
CA ALA A 43 -7.49 -10.71 5.65
C ALA A 43 -6.85 -11.06 4.30
N ARG A 44 -7.21 -12.20 3.70
CA ARG A 44 -6.70 -12.61 2.39
C ARG A 44 -7.10 -11.67 1.26
N MET A 45 -8.31 -11.09 1.32
CA MET A 45 -8.74 -10.05 0.37
C MET A 45 -7.87 -8.79 0.51
N VAL A 46 -7.58 -8.40 1.75
CA VAL A 46 -6.71 -7.24 2.06
C VAL A 46 -5.26 -7.50 1.65
N ASP A 47 -4.72 -8.71 1.85
CA ASP A 47 -3.39 -9.07 1.36
C ASP A 47 -3.29 -8.97 -0.17
N GLY A 48 -4.34 -9.45 -0.86
CA GLY A 48 -4.43 -9.38 -2.32
C GLY A 48 -4.47 -7.95 -2.86
N LEU A 49 -5.09 -7.03 -2.12
CA LEU A 49 -5.04 -5.59 -2.37
C LEU A 49 -3.61 -5.06 -2.14
N GLY A 50 -2.97 -5.40 -1.01
CA GLY A 50 -1.62 -4.95 -0.67
C GLY A 50 -0.60 -5.29 -1.75
N PHE A 51 -0.61 -6.53 -2.24
CA PHE A 51 0.27 -6.99 -3.31
C PHE A 51 0.04 -6.24 -4.63
N ARG A 52 -1.24 -6.01 -5.00
CA ARG A 52 -1.56 -5.24 -6.20
C ARG A 52 -1.13 -3.79 -6.08
N TYR A 53 -1.34 -3.16 -4.93
CA TYR A 53 -0.91 -1.79 -4.68
C TYR A 53 0.63 -1.66 -4.70
N PHE A 54 1.34 -2.60 -4.07
CA PHE A 54 2.80 -2.65 -4.08
C PHE A 54 3.32 -2.59 -5.52
N TRP A 55 2.86 -3.51 -6.37
CA TRP A 55 3.34 -3.63 -7.75
C TRP A 55 2.78 -2.56 -8.69
N ALA A 56 1.57 -2.04 -8.44
CA ALA A 56 1.01 -0.94 -9.22
C ALA A 56 1.87 0.33 -9.05
N THR A 57 2.37 0.57 -7.85
CA THR A 57 3.13 1.78 -7.48
C THR A 57 4.65 1.62 -7.55
N GLU A 58 5.16 0.40 -7.68
CA GLU A 58 6.60 0.13 -7.79
C GLU A 58 7.17 0.75 -9.07
N GLY A 59 8.24 1.53 -8.91
CA GLY A 59 8.94 2.21 -10.01
C GLY A 59 8.18 3.35 -10.69
N LEU A 60 7.13 3.92 -10.08
CA LEU A 60 6.49 5.13 -10.64
C LEU A 60 7.44 6.34 -10.61
N ARG A 61 7.52 7.02 -11.74
CA ARG A 61 8.32 8.23 -11.96
C ARG A 61 7.44 9.47 -11.83
N GLN A 62 8.04 10.65 -11.75
CA GLN A 62 7.28 11.90 -11.69
C GLN A 62 6.36 12.09 -12.91
N GLU A 63 6.79 11.68 -14.10
CA GLU A 63 5.93 11.70 -15.30
C GLU A 63 4.72 10.77 -15.19
N ASP A 64 4.87 9.61 -14.55
CA ASP A 64 3.76 8.67 -14.34
C ASP A 64 2.79 9.22 -13.29
N LEU A 65 3.31 9.85 -12.23
CA LEU A 65 2.54 10.50 -11.18
C LEU A 65 1.68 11.66 -11.72
N ASN A 66 2.24 12.44 -12.64
CA ASN A 66 1.60 13.61 -13.25
C ASN A 66 0.68 13.25 -14.43
N TYR A 67 0.73 12.01 -14.93
CA TYR A 67 -0.05 11.60 -16.09
C TYR A 67 -1.55 11.66 -15.79
N LYS A 68 -2.32 12.21 -16.75
CA LYS A 68 -3.76 12.41 -16.68
C LYS A 68 -4.43 11.88 -17.96
N PRO A 69 -5.47 11.05 -17.87
CA PRO A 69 -6.06 10.39 -19.05
C PRO A 69 -7.01 11.30 -19.84
N SER A 70 -7.55 12.34 -19.19
CA SER A 70 -8.47 13.32 -19.76
C SER A 70 -8.53 14.57 -18.88
N GLU A 71 -9.15 15.65 -19.35
CA GLU A 71 -9.29 16.89 -18.56
C GLU A 71 -10.04 16.69 -17.24
N SER A 72 -11.02 15.79 -17.19
CA SER A 72 -11.81 15.47 -15.99
C SER A 72 -11.26 14.31 -15.17
N GLY A 73 -10.31 13.53 -15.72
CA GLY A 73 -9.76 12.36 -15.06
C GLY A 73 -8.83 12.72 -13.88
N ARG A 74 -8.61 11.79 -12.96
CA ARG A 74 -7.56 11.94 -11.93
C ARG A 74 -6.19 11.62 -12.50
N THR A 75 -5.17 12.29 -11.99
CA THR A 75 -3.78 11.89 -12.16
C THR A 75 -3.47 10.62 -11.35
N SER A 76 -2.34 9.96 -11.64
CA SER A 76 -1.88 8.85 -10.82
C SER A 76 -1.61 9.30 -9.38
N ALA A 77 -1.05 10.50 -9.16
CA ALA A 77 -0.81 11.06 -7.84
C ALA A 77 -2.11 11.26 -7.04
N GLU A 78 -3.13 11.87 -7.64
CA GLU A 78 -4.45 12.05 -6.98
C GLU A 78 -5.12 10.70 -6.70
N THR A 79 -4.94 9.71 -7.58
CA THR A 79 -5.45 8.36 -7.36
C THR A 79 -4.76 7.68 -6.17
N ILE A 80 -3.44 7.89 -6.02
CA ILE A 80 -2.66 7.40 -4.87
C ILE A 80 -3.07 8.10 -3.56
N ASP A 81 -3.42 9.39 -3.62
CA ASP A 81 -3.94 10.12 -2.46
C ASP A 81 -5.30 9.57 -2.00
N HIS A 82 -6.18 9.26 -2.95
CA HIS A 82 -7.44 8.58 -2.65
C HIS A 82 -7.21 7.20 -2.03
N LEU A 83 -6.28 6.40 -2.59
CA LEU A 83 -5.90 5.09 -2.05
C LEU A 83 -5.34 5.17 -0.62
N LEU A 84 -4.52 6.18 -0.31
CA LEU A 84 -4.07 6.44 1.05
C LEU A 84 -5.26 6.75 1.97
N GLY A 85 -6.19 7.60 1.52
CA GLY A 85 -7.44 7.89 2.24
C GLY A 85 -8.25 6.64 2.56
N LEU A 86 -8.45 5.74 1.58
CA LEU A 86 -9.16 4.47 1.77
C LEU A 86 -8.42 3.55 2.76
N SER A 87 -7.09 3.45 2.67
CA SER A 87 -6.30 2.62 3.58
C SER A 87 -6.35 3.13 5.04
N ASN A 88 -6.33 4.46 5.22
CA ASN A 88 -6.48 5.08 6.54
C ASN A 88 -7.88 4.81 7.09
N PHE A 89 -8.91 4.93 6.25
CA PHE A 89 -10.30 4.64 6.65
C PHE A 89 -10.46 3.18 7.09
N LEU A 90 -9.93 2.23 6.30
CA LEU A 90 -9.94 0.80 6.64
C LEU A 90 -9.28 0.55 7.99
N LEU A 91 -8.03 1.02 8.17
CA LEU A 91 -7.30 0.76 9.41
C LEU A 91 -8.01 1.39 10.62
N ASN A 92 -8.41 2.66 10.51
CA ASN A 92 -9.08 3.37 11.61
C ASN A 92 -10.37 2.69 12.06
N ALA A 93 -11.14 2.10 11.13
CA ALA A 93 -12.34 1.34 11.45
C ALA A 93 -12.04 0.04 12.23
N LEU A 94 -10.84 -0.52 12.10
CA LEU A 94 -10.43 -1.75 12.79
C LEU A 94 -9.78 -1.52 14.15
N ILE A 95 -9.17 -0.35 14.38
CA ILE A 95 -8.49 -0.01 15.65
C ILE A 95 -9.28 0.95 16.53
N ASP A 96 -10.51 1.31 16.14
CA ASP A 96 -11.38 2.31 16.80
C ASP A 96 -10.65 3.63 17.13
N LYS A 97 -9.75 4.04 16.23
CA LYS A 97 -8.95 5.26 16.42
C LYS A 97 -9.58 6.41 15.66
N LYS A 98 -9.79 7.53 16.36
CA LYS A 98 -10.18 8.79 15.73
C LYS A 98 -9.12 9.21 14.71
N ARG A 99 -9.58 9.67 13.55
CA ARG A 99 -8.74 10.22 12.49
C ARG A 99 -7.90 11.37 13.07
N ASP A 100 -6.58 11.27 12.99
CA ASP A 100 -5.71 12.42 13.22
C ASP A 100 -5.84 13.33 12.00
N GLU A 101 -6.40 14.53 12.19
CA GLU A 101 -6.70 15.48 11.11
C GLU A 101 -5.47 16.25 10.64
N ASN A 102 -4.31 16.01 11.26
CA ASN A 102 -3.05 16.65 10.87
C ASN A 102 -2.55 16.10 9.53
N GLN A 103 -3.01 16.71 8.43
CA GLN A 103 -2.48 16.48 7.09
C GLN A 103 -1.10 17.13 6.98
N LYS A 104 -0.06 16.36 7.32
CA LYS A 104 1.27 16.65 6.78
C LYS A 104 1.24 16.33 5.29
N GLU A 105 1.75 17.24 4.46
CA GLU A 105 2.02 16.92 3.06
C GLU A 105 3.04 15.79 3.00
N PHE A 106 2.60 14.61 2.58
CA PHE A 106 3.47 13.47 2.37
C PHE A 106 4.03 13.48 0.95
N THR A 107 5.31 13.14 0.82
CA THR A 107 5.90 12.76 -0.46
C THR A 107 5.26 11.48 -0.99
N PHE A 108 5.38 11.22 -2.30
CA PHE A 108 4.89 9.97 -2.90
C PHE A 108 5.41 8.72 -2.17
N GLN A 109 6.70 8.69 -1.83
CA GLN A 109 7.34 7.56 -1.16
C GLN A 109 6.75 7.34 0.24
N GLN A 110 6.47 8.41 0.97
CA GLN A 110 5.81 8.33 2.28
C GLN A 110 4.36 7.85 2.15
N LYS A 111 3.60 8.36 1.18
CA LYS A 111 2.22 7.91 0.89
C LYS A 111 2.20 6.41 0.58
N ARG A 112 3.07 5.98 -0.34
CA ARG A 112 3.24 4.57 -0.73
C ARG A 112 3.53 3.69 0.48
N LYS A 113 4.54 4.07 1.27
CA LYS A 113 4.92 3.34 2.49
C LYS A 113 3.76 3.25 3.46
N GLN A 114 3.10 4.37 3.76
CA GLN A 114 2.01 4.40 4.73
C GLN A 114 0.81 3.55 4.28
N THR A 115 0.42 3.63 3.00
CA THR A 115 -0.65 2.78 2.46
C THR A 115 -0.34 1.30 2.62
N LEU A 116 0.89 0.88 2.30
CA LEU A 116 1.31 -0.53 2.45
C LEU A 116 1.31 -0.99 3.91
N LEU A 117 1.77 -0.14 4.83
CA LEU A 117 1.74 -0.43 6.27
C LEU A 117 0.30 -0.53 6.80
N ASN A 118 -0.59 0.40 6.40
CA ASN A 118 -2.00 0.35 6.79
C ASN A 118 -2.67 -0.95 6.33
N ILE A 119 -2.43 -1.36 5.07
CA ILE A 119 -2.98 -2.59 4.52
C ILE A 119 -2.42 -3.81 5.27
N LYS A 120 -1.14 -3.80 5.65
CA LYS A 120 -0.51 -4.88 6.43
C LYS A 120 -1.18 -5.02 7.80
N GLU A 121 -1.24 -3.92 8.54
CA GLU A 121 -1.81 -3.92 9.89
C GLU A 121 -3.30 -4.31 9.87
N ALA A 122 -4.07 -3.80 8.90
CA ALA A 122 -5.47 -4.19 8.73
C ALA A 122 -5.62 -5.70 8.48
N SER A 123 -4.79 -6.30 7.61
CA SER A 123 -4.79 -7.75 7.38
C SER A 123 -4.45 -8.53 8.65
N GLU A 124 -3.44 -8.10 9.42
CA GLU A 124 -3.03 -8.76 10.66
C GLU A 124 -4.14 -8.73 11.74
N ILE A 125 -4.85 -7.61 11.86
CA ILE A 125 -6.01 -7.48 12.76
C ILE A 125 -7.14 -8.42 12.31
N LEU A 126 -7.49 -8.42 11.03
CA LEU A 126 -8.56 -9.28 10.50
C LEU A 126 -8.24 -10.76 10.66
N ARG A 127 -6.97 -11.15 10.44
CA ARG A 127 -6.52 -12.55 10.53
C ARG A 127 -6.66 -13.14 11.93
N THR A 128 -6.46 -12.31 12.94
CA THR A 128 -6.55 -12.69 14.36
C THR A 128 -7.95 -12.47 14.95
N THR A 129 -8.92 -12.07 14.12
CA THR A 129 -10.30 -11.81 14.55
C THR A 129 -11.19 -13.02 14.28
N ASP A 130 -11.78 -13.57 15.34
CA ASP A 130 -12.73 -14.67 15.24
C ASP A 130 -14.13 -14.20 14.79
N ASP A 131 -14.57 -13.03 15.28
CA ASP A 131 -15.87 -12.44 14.97
C ASP A 131 -15.71 -11.03 14.38
N LEU A 132 -16.07 -10.88 13.10
CA LEU A 132 -15.98 -9.62 12.37
C LEU A 132 -17.05 -8.60 12.78
N SER A 133 -18.15 -9.05 13.42
CA SER A 133 -19.20 -8.13 13.89
C SER A 133 -18.70 -7.15 14.96
N LYS A 134 -17.54 -7.44 15.59
CA LYS A 134 -16.87 -6.51 16.51
C LYS A 134 -16.46 -5.18 15.86
N PHE A 135 -16.38 -5.14 14.53
CA PHE A 135 -16.08 -3.93 13.76
C PHE A 135 -17.33 -3.22 13.24
N ASP A 136 -18.52 -3.73 13.56
CA ASP A 136 -19.76 -3.01 13.34
C ASP A 136 -19.79 -1.77 14.23
N ASN A 137 -20.26 -0.65 13.69
CA ASN A 137 -20.44 0.58 14.44
C ASN A 137 -21.79 1.23 14.11
N ASP A 138 -22.12 2.29 14.83
CA ASP A 138 -23.36 3.06 14.74
C ASP A 138 -23.59 3.72 13.37
N ARG A 139 -22.60 3.74 12.48
CA ARG A 139 -22.72 4.26 11.11
C ARG A 139 -22.85 3.17 10.06
N PHE A 140 -22.18 2.02 10.23
CA PHE A 140 -22.19 0.93 9.26
C PHE A 140 -21.68 -0.40 9.84
N PRO A 141 -22.13 -1.56 9.31
CA PRO A 141 -21.55 -2.87 9.61
C PRO A 141 -20.24 -3.12 8.83
N PHE A 142 -19.48 -4.14 9.25
CA PHE A 142 -18.22 -4.58 8.63
C PHE A 142 -18.34 -4.83 7.12
N TRP A 143 -19.49 -5.29 6.64
CA TRP A 143 -19.77 -5.48 5.21
C TRP A 143 -19.46 -4.24 4.36
N ASN A 144 -19.66 -3.04 4.91
CA ASN A 144 -19.34 -1.80 4.21
C ASN A 144 -17.83 -1.56 4.08
N LEU A 145 -16.99 -2.16 4.93
CA LEU A 145 -15.54 -2.12 4.76
C LEU A 145 -15.10 -2.95 3.55
N ILE A 146 -15.78 -4.07 3.28
CA ILE A 146 -15.55 -4.87 2.07
C ILE A 146 -15.95 -4.06 0.82
N ASN A 147 -17.17 -3.52 0.82
CA ASN A 147 -17.73 -2.81 -0.35
C ASN A 147 -17.05 -1.48 -0.63
N GLY A 148 -16.66 -0.76 0.43
CA GLY A 148 -16.03 0.55 0.35
C GLY A 148 -14.52 0.40 0.21
N PRO A 149 -13.75 0.62 1.28
CA PRO A 149 -12.30 0.77 1.20
C PRO A 149 -11.56 -0.42 0.59
N ILE A 150 -12.01 -1.66 0.76
CA ILE A 150 -11.31 -2.83 0.19
C ILE A 150 -11.55 -2.92 -1.32
N ALA A 151 -12.81 -2.99 -1.76
CA ALA A 151 -13.14 -3.13 -3.17
C ALA A 151 -12.81 -1.86 -3.99
N ASP A 152 -13.06 -0.67 -3.45
CA ASP A 152 -12.75 0.60 -4.12
C ASP A 152 -11.23 0.79 -4.28
N ALA A 153 -10.43 0.42 -3.27
CA ALA A 153 -8.98 0.48 -3.40
C ALA A 153 -8.45 -0.50 -4.45
N LEU A 154 -9.04 -1.69 -4.54
CA LEU A 154 -8.71 -2.67 -5.58
C LEU A 154 -9.04 -2.14 -6.97
N TRP A 155 -10.21 -1.51 -7.12
CA TRP A 155 -10.64 -0.83 -8.35
C TRP A 155 -9.64 0.24 -8.77
N HIS A 156 -9.23 1.10 -7.84
CA HIS A 156 -8.30 2.20 -8.10
C HIS A 156 -6.86 1.73 -8.36
N CYS A 157 -6.43 0.58 -7.82
CA CYS A 157 -5.15 -0.03 -8.23
C CYS A 157 -5.13 -0.35 -9.73
N GLY A 158 -6.26 -0.82 -10.29
CA GLY A 158 -6.40 -1.06 -11.73
C GLY A 158 -6.24 0.22 -12.55
N GLN A 159 -6.72 1.36 -12.05
CA GLN A 159 -6.52 2.66 -12.70
C GLN A 159 -5.05 3.08 -12.70
N VAL A 160 -4.34 2.95 -11.58
CA VAL A 160 -2.89 3.25 -11.51
C VAL A 160 -2.11 2.42 -12.53
N VAL A 161 -2.44 1.12 -12.67
CA VAL A 161 -1.84 0.22 -13.67
C VAL A 161 -2.10 0.68 -15.10
N MET A 162 -3.31 1.13 -15.40
CA MET A 162 -3.67 1.67 -16.71
C MET A 162 -2.92 2.98 -17.00
N LEU A 163 -2.91 3.92 -16.05
CA LEU A 163 -2.27 5.22 -16.19
C LEU A 163 -0.76 5.11 -16.39
N ARG A 164 -0.07 4.27 -15.59
CA ARG A 164 1.37 4.04 -15.78
C ARG A 164 1.70 3.44 -17.13
N ARG A 165 0.84 2.57 -17.67
CA ARG A 165 1.02 2.01 -19.02
C ARG A 165 0.89 3.12 -20.06
N ALA A 166 -0.11 3.99 -19.90
CA ALA A 166 -0.36 5.10 -20.82
C ALA A 166 0.74 6.19 -20.76
N SER A 167 1.47 6.31 -19.64
CA SER A 167 2.65 7.17 -19.49
C SER A 167 3.98 6.49 -19.89
N GLY A 168 3.94 5.29 -20.49
CA GLY A 168 5.14 4.60 -20.98
C GLY A 168 5.89 3.76 -19.95
N ASN A 169 5.33 3.55 -18.76
CA ASN A 169 5.88 2.70 -17.70
C ASN A 169 4.96 1.48 -17.44
N PRO A 170 5.03 0.43 -18.27
CA PRO A 170 4.12 -0.71 -18.15
C PRO A 170 4.30 -1.48 -16.83
N PHE A 171 3.22 -2.11 -16.38
CA PHE A 171 3.23 -3.00 -15.22
C PHE A 171 4.15 -4.21 -15.44
N ASN A 172 4.85 -4.64 -14.39
CA ASN A 172 5.82 -5.74 -14.46
C ASN A 172 5.13 -7.06 -14.85
N SER A 173 5.50 -7.61 -16.02
CA SER A 173 4.91 -8.82 -16.59
C SER A 173 5.24 -10.11 -15.83
N LYS A 174 6.25 -10.08 -14.96
CA LYS A 174 6.58 -11.20 -14.07
C LYS A 174 5.64 -11.28 -12.86
N VAL A 175 4.90 -10.23 -12.54
CA VAL A 175 3.99 -10.24 -11.39
C VAL A 175 2.82 -11.17 -11.65
N SER A 176 2.70 -12.23 -10.85
CA SER A 176 1.56 -13.14 -10.88
C SER A 176 0.58 -12.77 -9.78
N VAL A 177 -0.47 -12.04 -10.16
CA VAL A 177 -1.57 -11.65 -9.25
C VAL A 177 -2.39 -12.85 -8.73
N PHE A 178 -2.27 -14.00 -9.40
CA PHE A 178 -2.89 -15.26 -8.99
C PHE A 178 -2.09 -15.93 -7.87
N SER A 179 -0.79 -16.13 -8.09
CA SER A 179 0.06 -16.82 -7.09
C SER A 179 0.59 -15.89 -6.00
N GLY A 180 0.42 -14.57 -6.13
CA GLY A 180 0.86 -13.60 -5.13
C GLY A 180 2.38 -13.42 -5.06
N LYS A 181 3.10 -13.76 -6.13
CA LYS A 181 4.56 -13.64 -6.22
C LYS A 181 5.02 -13.39 -7.64
N LEU A 182 6.32 -13.14 -7.83
CA LEU A 182 6.89 -13.10 -9.17
C LEU A 182 6.95 -14.51 -9.78
N ARG A 183 6.79 -14.58 -11.11
CA ARG A 183 7.09 -15.76 -11.90
C ARG A 183 8.60 -15.94 -11.98
N GLU A 184 9.03 -17.19 -11.92
CA GLU A 184 10.40 -17.61 -12.23
C GLU A 184 10.76 -17.30 -13.69
#